data_AF-A0A1W1UYE5-F1
#
_entry.id   AF-A0A1W1UYE5-F1
#
_cell.length_a   1.000
_cell.length_b   1.000
_cell.length_c   1.000
_cell.angle_alpha   90.00
_cell.angle_beta   90.00
_cell.angle_gamma   90.00
#
_symmetry.space_group_name_H-M   'P 1'
#
loop_
_entity.id
_entity.type
_entity.pdbx_description
1 polymer ?
#
loop_
_entity_poly.entity_id
_entity_poly.type
_entity_poly.pdbx_seq_one_letter_code
_entity_poly.pdbx_strand_id
1 'polypeptide(L)' 'MKKNKPDDRRDNVDKIQSNINNTIENYREAKDMINETDNQTMKNQLIEKNEKRRDALSGMREEIKDEANARQNNLK' A
#
# COMPACT_ATOMS: atom_id res chain seq x y z
N MET A 1 -6.96 -17.43 -28.89
CA MET A 1 -6.43 -16.07 -28.64
C MET A 1 -7.27 -15.42 -27.54
N LYS A 2 -6.85 -15.46 -26.28
CA LYS A 2 -7.51 -14.67 -25.22
C LYS A 2 -7.05 -13.23 -25.40
N LYS A 3 -7.88 -12.43 -26.07
CA LYS A 3 -7.79 -10.98 -26.08
C LYS A 3 -8.04 -10.57 -24.62
N ASN A 4 -6.98 -10.45 -23.82
CA ASN A 4 -7.08 -9.78 -22.53
C ASN A 4 -7.73 -8.44 -22.86
N LYS A 5 -8.91 -8.17 -22.29
CA LYS A 5 -9.43 -6.81 -22.31
C LYS A 5 -8.29 -5.93 -21.81
N PRO A 6 -8.10 -4.72 -22.34
CA PRO A 6 -7.30 -3.74 -21.63
C PRO A 6 -8.05 -3.48 -20.32
N ASP A 7 -7.89 -4.37 -19.35
CA ASP A 7 -8.36 -4.19 -17.99
C ASP A 7 -7.87 -2.82 -17.60
N ASP A 8 -8.81 -1.98 -17.18
CA ASP A 8 -8.60 -0.58 -16.91
C ASP A 8 -7.45 -0.44 -15.92
N ARG A 9 -6.24 -0.22 -16.45
CA ARG A 9 -5.04 -0.07 -15.62
C ARG A 9 -5.14 1.14 -14.69
N ARG A 10 -6.09 2.02 -14.99
CA ARG A 10 -6.58 3.09 -14.12
C ARG A 10 -7.23 2.54 -12.84
N ASP A 11 -8.09 1.54 -12.95
CA ASP A 11 -8.73 0.88 -11.80
C ASP A 11 -7.69 0.23 -10.88
N ASN A 12 -6.60 -0.33 -11.43
CA ASN A 12 -5.52 -0.91 -10.63
C ASN A 12 -4.75 0.18 -9.85
N VAL A 13 -4.36 1.27 -10.52
CA VAL A 13 -3.68 2.40 -9.85
C VAL A 13 -4.56 3.01 -8.76
N ASP A 14 -5.85 3.22 -9.02
CA ASP A 14 -6.78 3.80 -8.04
C ASP A 14 -6.98 2.88 -6.82
N LYS A 15 -7.07 1.55 -7.05
CA LYS A 15 -7.12 0.56 -5.97
C LYS A 15 -5.83 0.54 -5.14
N ILE A 16 -4.67 0.54 -5.79
CA ILE A 16 -3.38 0.56 -5.08
C ILE A 16 -3.25 1.87 -4.28
N GLN A 17 -3.62 3.01 -4.86
CA GLN A 17 -3.59 4.30 -4.16
C GLN A 17 -4.53 4.34 -2.94
N SER A 18 -5.73 3.76 -3.06
CA SER A 18 -6.66 3.60 -1.93
C SER A 18 -6.05 2.73 -0.82
N ASN A 19 -5.44 1.60 -1.17
CA ASN A 19 -4.75 0.73 -0.22
C ASN A 19 -3.55 1.42 0.46
N ILE A 20 -2.79 2.24 -0.29
CA ILE A 20 -1.71 3.06 0.28
C ILE A 20 -2.26 4.03 1.32
N ASN A 21 -3.33 4.76 1.00
CA ASN A 21 -3.95 5.73 1.91
C ASN A 21 -4.42 5.04 3.20
N ASN A 22 -5.16 3.94 3.06
CA ASN A 22 -5.64 3.15 4.20
C ASN A 22 -4.47 2.61 5.04
N THR A 23 -3.38 2.16 4.39
CA THR A 23 -2.21 1.62 5.11
C THR A 23 -1.47 2.72 5.87
N ILE A 24 -1.39 3.93 5.32
CA ILE A 24 -0.80 5.10 5.99
C ILE A 24 -1.64 5.53 7.19
N GLU A 25 -2.96 5.57 7.05
CA GLU A 25 -3.88 5.89 8.15
C GLU A 25 -3.73 4.88 9.30
N ASN A 26 -3.83 3.58 8.99
CA ASN A 26 -3.60 2.51 9.96
C ASN A 26 -2.21 2.57 10.62
N TYR A 27 -1.19 3.00 9.89
CA TYR A 27 0.15 3.18 10.46
C TYR A 27 0.18 4.31 11.49
N ARG A 28 -0.47 5.44 11.20
CA ARG A 28 -0.57 6.60 12.09
C ARG A 28 -1.39 6.28 13.33
N GLU A 29 -2.58 5.70 13.16
CA GLU A 29 -3.44 5.29 14.27
C GLU A 29 -2.73 4.30 15.20
N ALA A 30 -2.02 3.31 14.63
CA ALA A 30 -1.23 2.37 15.44
C ALA A 30 -0.11 3.07 16.21
N LYS A 31 0.51 4.11 15.62
CA LYS A 31 1.57 4.89 16.29
C LYS A 31 1.00 5.73 17.43
N ASP A 32 -0.17 6.33 17.25
CA ASP A 32 -0.86 7.08 18.31
C ASP A 32 -1.25 6.14 19.46
N MET A 33 -1.80 4.97 19.13
CA MET A 33 -2.14 3.94 20.13
C MET A 33 -0.93 3.41 20.90
N ILE A 34 0.26 3.29 20.26
CA ILE A 34 1.51 2.92 20.96
C ILE A 34 1.88 3.97 22.01
N ASN A 35 1.63 5.25 21.73
CA ASN A 35 1.95 6.34 22.66
C ASN A 35 0.97 6.39 23.84
N GLU A 36 -0.29 6.02 23.62
CA GLU A 36 -1.35 6.08 24.64
C GLU A 36 -1.43 4.83 25.52
N THR A 37 -1.08 3.67 24.99
CA THR A 37 -1.21 2.41 25.74
C THR A 37 -0.06 2.21 26.73
N ASP A 38 -0.33 1.57 27.87
CA ASP A 38 0.70 1.10 28.81
C ASP A 38 0.99 -0.40 28.66
N ASN A 39 0.23 -1.11 27.81
CA ASN A 39 0.40 -2.55 27.62
C ASN A 39 1.59 -2.84 26.69
N GLN A 40 2.69 -3.34 27.25
CA GLN A 40 3.92 -3.62 26.51
C GLN A 40 3.74 -4.67 25.40
N THR A 41 2.94 -5.70 25.63
CA THR A 41 2.64 -6.72 24.61
C THR A 41 1.93 -6.10 23.42
N MET A 42 0.95 -5.23 23.69
CA MET A 42 0.21 -4.53 22.63
C MET A 42 1.11 -3.55 21.87
N LYS A 43 2.01 -2.81 22.55
CA LYS A 43 3.01 -1.97 21.89
C LYS A 43 3.84 -2.77 20.89
N ASN A 44 4.42 -3.89 21.33
CA ASN A 44 5.28 -4.71 20.49
C ASN A 44 4.53 -5.23 19.25
N GLN A 45 3.28 -5.67 19.41
CA GLN A 45 2.45 -6.10 18.29
C GLN A 45 2.13 -4.98 17.30
N LEU A 46 1.84 -3.76 17.79
CA LEU A 46 1.57 -2.60 16.95
C LEU A 46 2.83 -2.15 16.20
N ILE A 47 4.01 -2.22 16.84
CA ILE A 47 5.31 -1.93 16.22
C ILE A 47 5.58 -2.93 15.07
N GLU A 48 5.47 -4.23 15.33
CA GLU A 48 5.69 -5.27 14.31
C GLU A 48 4.71 -5.13 13.13
N LYS A 49 3.43 -4.83 13.40
CA LYS A 49 2.45 -4.54 12.35
C LYS A 49 2.86 -3.32 11.54
N ASN A 50 3.36 -2.27 12.18
CA ASN A 50 3.81 -1.06 11.51
C ASN A 50 5.07 -1.28 10.66
N GLU A 51 5.98 -2.17 11.06
CA GLU A 51 7.11 -2.58 10.22
C GLU A 51 6.62 -3.26 8.94
N LYS A 52 5.73 -4.26 9.06
CA LYS A 52 5.12 -4.93 7.90
C LYS A 52 4.37 -3.96 6.97
N ARG A 53 3.70 -2.94 7.53
CA ARG A 53 3.06 -1.88 6.73
C ARG A 53 4.06 -1.05 5.93
N ARG A 54 5.26 -0.79 6.46
CA ARG A 54 6.30 -0.07 5.71
C ARG A 54 6.77 -0.87 4.51
N ASP A 55 6.96 -2.18 4.67
CA ASP A 55 7.34 -3.07 3.57
C ASP A 55 6.23 -3.14 2.52
N ALA A 56 4.97 -3.29 2.95
CA ALA A 56 3.81 -3.28 2.05
C ALA A 56 3.68 -1.95 1.27
N LEU A 57 3.94 -0.81 1.93
CA LEU A 57 3.96 0.50 1.28
C LEU A 57 5.07 0.62 0.23
N SER A 58 6.23 -0.01 0.46
CA SER A 58 7.30 -0.05 -0.53
C SER A 58 6.86 -0.82 -1.77
N GLY A 59 6.30 -2.01 -1.59
CA GLY A 59 5.80 -2.84 -2.71
C GLY A 59 4.70 -2.14 -3.51
N MET A 60 3.70 -1.54 -2.84
CA MET A 60 2.63 -0.80 -3.52
C MET A 60 3.15 0.42 -4.31
N ARG A 61 4.22 1.08 -3.83
CA ARG A 61 4.85 2.20 -4.56
C ARG A 61 5.58 1.72 -5.81
N GLU A 62 6.24 0.56 -5.75
CA GLU A 62 6.87 -0.07 -6.91
C GLU A 62 5.82 -0.49 -7.94
N GLU A 63 4.71 -1.10 -7.51
CA GLU A 63 3.60 -1.48 -8.39
C GLU A 63 3.01 -0.28 -9.15
N ILE A 64 2.74 0.85 -8.47
CA ILE A 64 2.26 2.07 -9.14
C ILE A 64 3.27 2.56 -10.18
N LYS A 65 4.57 2.50 -9.88
CA LYS A 65 5.63 2.94 -10.80
C LYS A 65 5.68 2.04 -12.04
N ASP A 66 5.56 0.74 -11.85
CA ASP A 66 5.56 -0.22 -12.96
C ASP A 66 4.31 -0.07 -13.83
N GLU A 67 3.14 0.16 -13.23
CA GLU A 67 1.90 0.44 -13.98
C GLU A 67 1.99 1.75 -14.77
N ALA A 68 2.59 2.80 -14.19
CA ALA A 68 2.83 4.06 -14.88
C ALA A 68 3.79 3.91 -16.07
N ASN A 69 4.88 3.15 -15.90
CA ASN A 69 5.83 2.84 -16.97
C ASN A 69 5.20 2.02 -18.09
N ALA A 70 4.39 1.02 -17.73
CA ALA A 70 3.72 0.17 -18.70
C ALA A 70 2.64 0.94 -19.49
N ARG A 71 2.04 2.01 -18.91
CA ARG A 71 1.19 2.95 -19.64
C ARG A 71 1.97 3.77 -20.66
N GLN A 72 3.17 4.26 -20.33
CA GLN A 72 4.01 5.02 -21.26
C GLN A 72 4.52 4.16 -22.43
N ASN A 73 4.88 2.90 -22.18
CA ASN A 73 5.36 2.00 -23.23
C ASN A 73 4.25 1.54 -24.19
N ASN A 74 2.99 1.52 -23.77
CA ASN A 74 1.84 1.24 -24.64
C ASN A 74 1.38 2.45 -25.50
N LEU A 75 2.02 3.61 -25.34
CA LEU A 75 1.72 4.83 -26.11
C LEU A 75 2.77 5.13 -27.20
N LYS A 76 3.72 4.21 -27.46
CA LYS A 76 4.67 4.24 -28.58
C LYS A 76 4.28 3.23 -29.65
#